data_AF-A0A3M1V067-F1
#
_entry.id   AF-A0A3M1V067-F1
#
_cell.length_a   1.000
_cell.length_b   1.000
_cell.length_c   1.000
_cell.angle_alpha   90.00
_cell.angle_beta   90.00
_cell.angle_gamma   90.00
#
_symmetry.space_group_name_H-M   'P 1'
#
loop_
_entity.id
_entity.type
_entity.pdbx_description
1 polymer ?
#
loop_
_entity_poly.entity_id
_entity_poly.type
_entity_poly.pdbx_seq_one_letter_code
_entity_poly.pdbx_strand_id
1 'polypeptide(L)'
;MADIPRTMEDTLNLPVGATVQLQLTLPENSPRELVRVIGYLPGSSLVVTCPTNEAGRFKIVRDGQVYKVRMLRGDTVVGFEARVLAAPVKPYPHLHLQYPQAFEQIVIRNSTRVRAELPCQVRNTRRPDVPENFQAACIVDLSETGARLSHPEPLGEVAEMLQLVFELEVLGQAEQLTLVGDIRSV
;
A
#
# COMPACT_ATOMS: atom_id res chain seq x y z
N MET A 1 -31.94 -17.32 16.97
CA MET A 1 -30.54 -17.36 16.49
C MET A 1 -30.59 -17.76 15.03
N ALA A 2 -30.55 -16.78 14.12
CA ALA A 2 -30.51 -17.05 12.69
C ALA A 2 -29.03 -17.22 12.30
N ASP A 3 -28.70 -18.39 11.75
CA ASP A 3 -27.43 -18.64 11.07
C ASP A 3 -27.32 -17.67 9.90
N ILE A 4 -26.34 -16.78 9.97
CA ILE A 4 -25.92 -15.96 8.84
C ILE A 4 -25.03 -16.85 7.98
N PRO A 5 -25.34 -17.09 6.70
CA PRO A 5 -24.47 -17.88 5.84
C PRO A 5 -23.15 -17.12 5.66
N ARG A 6 -22.04 -17.74 6.10
CA ARG A 6 -20.69 -17.31 5.72
C ARG A 6 -20.53 -17.58 4.23
N THR A 7 -20.80 -16.59 3.39
CA THR A 7 -20.53 -16.68 1.95
C THR A 7 -19.03 -16.78 1.76
N MET A 8 -18.56 -17.98 1.44
CA MET A 8 -17.17 -18.30 1.07
C MET A 8 -16.83 -17.65 -0.27
N GLU A 9 -16.45 -16.38 -0.27
CA GLU A 9 -15.72 -15.78 -1.40
C GLU A 9 -14.20 -15.90 -1.18
N ASP A 10 -13.72 -17.13 -0.88
CA ASP A 10 -12.31 -17.46 -0.61
C ASP A 10 -11.46 -17.63 -1.89
N THR A 11 -11.84 -16.96 -2.98
CA THR A 11 -11.08 -17.03 -4.23
C THR A 11 -10.15 -15.83 -4.35
N LEU A 12 -8.87 -16.10 -4.60
CA LEU A 12 -7.80 -15.09 -4.82
C LEU A 12 -8.23 -13.96 -5.77
N ASN A 13 -9.13 -14.26 -6.72
CA ASN A 13 -9.71 -13.38 -7.73
C ASN A 13 -8.71 -12.36 -8.28
N LEU A 14 -7.57 -12.88 -8.73
CA LEU A 14 -6.44 -12.09 -9.17
C LEU A 14 -6.32 -12.17 -10.69
N PRO A 15 -6.32 -11.04 -11.41
CA PRO A 15 -6.21 -11.07 -12.86
C PRO A 15 -4.82 -11.55 -13.29
N VAL A 16 -4.77 -12.31 -14.40
CA VAL A 16 -3.51 -12.66 -15.05
C VAL A 16 -2.77 -11.38 -15.44
N GLY A 17 -1.48 -11.33 -15.15
CA GLY A 17 -0.61 -10.19 -15.38
C GLY A 17 -0.59 -9.15 -14.26
N ALA A 18 -1.41 -9.31 -13.20
CA ALA A 18 -1.41 -8.44 -12.02
C ALA A 18 -0.03 -8.42 -11.34
N THR A 19 0.36 -7.26 -10.83
CA THR A 19 1.60 -7.09 -10.07
C THR A 19 1.39 -7.52 -8.61
N VAL A 20 2.28 -8.39 -8.14
CA VAL A 20 2.34 -8.89 -6.78
C VAL A 20 3.72 -8.59 -6.21
N GLN A 21 3.76 -8.24 -4.95
CA GLN A 21 4.99 -7.96 -4.22
C GLN A 21 5.35 -9.17 -3.35
N LEU A 22 6.57 -9.67 -3.53
CA LEU A 22 7.18 -10.71 -2.72
C LEU A 22 8.21 -10.11 -1.78
N GLN A 23 8.23 -10.56 -0.53
CA GLN A 23 9.28 -10.24 0.42
C GLN A 23 9.64 -11.50 1.21
N LEU A 24 10.90 -11.93 1.18
CA LEU A 24 11.33 -13.06 2.01
C LEU A 24 11.06 -12.76 3.49
N THR A 25 10.52 -13.74 4.21
CA THR A 25 10.28 -13.60 5.65
C THR A 25 11.59 -13.61 6.44
N LEU A 26 12.62 -14.29 5.91
CA LEU A 26 13.95 -14.36 6.51
C LEU A 26 15.03 -14.10 5.45
N PRO A 27 15.97 -13.16 5.69
CA PRO A 27 16.05 -12.28 6.86
C PRO A 27 14.90 -11.26 6.96
N GLU A 28 14.55 -10.85 8.18
CA GLU A 28 13.65 -9.71 8.42
C GLU A 28 14.29 -8.48 7.78
N ASN A 29 13.57 -7.79 6.88
CA ASN A 29 14.06 -6.71 6.00
C ASN A 29 14.69 -7.13 4.66
N SER A 30 14.40 -8.33 4.20
CA SER A 30 14.66 -8.67 2.79
C SER A 30 14.00 -7.66 1.84
N PRO A 31 14.64 -7.38 0.69
CA PRO A 31 14.11 -6.45 -0.30
C PRO A 31 12.76 -6.93 -0.84
N ARG A 32 11.95 -5.96 -1.25
CA ARG A 32 10.63 -6.18 -1.84
C ARG A 32 10.80 -6.35 -3.34
N GLU A 33 10.26 -7.43 -3.88
CA GLU A 33 10.43 -7.84 -5.27
C GLU A 33 9.08 -7.84 -5.96
N LEU A 34 9.01 -7.24 -7.16
CA LEU A 34 7.78 -7.22 -7.95
C LEU A 34 7.77 -8.40 -8.92
N VAL A 35 6.68 -9.14 -8.92
CA VAL A 35 6.42 -10.25 -9.85
C VAL A 35 5.04 -10.09 -10.47
N ARG A 36 4.79 -10.81 -11.56
CA ARG A 36 3.50 -10.82 -12.24
C ARG A 36 2.82 -12.17 -12.10
N VAL A 37 1.50 -12.14 -11.99
CA VAL A 37 0.70 -13.36 -11.88
C VAL A 37 0.53 -14.00 -13.23
N ILE A 38 0.80 -15.30 -13.30
CA ILE A 38 0.57 -16.14 -14.46
C ILE A 38 -0.81 -16.79 -14.36
N GLY A 39 -1.18 -17.23 -13.16
CA GLY A 39 -2.48 -17.84 -12.86
C GLY A 39 -2.49 -18.51 -11.49
N TYR A 40 -3.56 -19.20 -11.16
CA TYR A 40 -3.66 -19.99 -9.94
C TYR A 40 -4.66 -21.13 -10.11
N LEU A 41 -4.45 -22.19 -9.32
CA LEU A 41 -5.42 -23.26 -9.13
C LEU A 41 -5.80 -23.29 -7.65
N PRO A 42 -7.07 -23.00 -7.29
CA PRO A 42 -7.53 -22.99 -5.91
C PRO A 42 -7.14 -24.26 -5.13
N GLY A 43 -6.66 -24.08 -3.90
CA GLY A 43 -6.17 -25.15 -3.03
C GLY A 43 -4.84 -25.80 -3.45
N SER A 44 -4.32 -25.49 -4.65
CA SER A 44 -3.09 -26.08 -5.18
C SER A 44 -1.92 -25.10 -5.14
N SER A 45 -1.89 -24.11 -6.06
CA SER A 45 -0.79 -23.14 -6.11
C SER A 45 -1.18 -21.85 -6.81
N LEU A 46 -0.53 -20.76 -6.39
CA LEU A 46 -0.45 -19.49 -7.11
C LEU A 46 0.83 -19.49 -7.95
N VAL A 47 0.71 -19.18 -9.23
CA VAL A 47 1.83 -19.18 -10.18
C VAL A 47 2.20 -17.74 -10.53
N VAL A 48 3.46 -17.39 -10.29
CA VAL A 48 4.01 -16.05 -10.55
C VAL A 48 5.32 -16.12 -11.30
N THR A 49 5.70 -15.03 -11.98
CA THR A 49 7.02 -14.92 -12.62
C THR A 49 8.14 -15.00 -11.57
N CYS A 50 9.32 -15.50 -11.96
CA CYS A 50 10.48 -15.48 -11.08
C CYS A 50 10.98 -14.03 -10.89
N PRO A 51 11.29 -13.60 -9.65
CA PRO A 51 11.81 -12.26 -9.39
C PRO A 51 13.18 -12.05 -10.04
N THR A 52 13.44 -10.83 -10.49
CA THR A 52 14.72 -10.43 -11.08
C THR A 52 15.49 -9.49 -10.16
N ASN A 53 16.80 -9.46 -10.28
CA ASN A 53 17.64 -8.42 -9.66
C ASN A 53 17.61 -7.12 -10.51
N GLU A 54 18.27 -6.07 -10.03
CA GLU A 54 18.37 -4.76 -10.71
C GLU A 54 18.98 -4.87 -12.11
N ALA A 55 19.86 -5.86 -12.34
CA ALA A 55 20.45 -6.15 -13.64
C ALA A 55 19.56 -7.03 -14.55
N GLY A 56 18.31 -7.28 -14.18
CA GLY A 56 17.34 -8.06 -14.95
C GLY A 56 17.57 -9.57 -14.94
N ARG A 57 18.48 -10.09 -14.11
CA ARG A 57 18.76 -11.53 -14.00
C ARG A 57 17.82 -12.18 -12.99
N PHE A 58 17.30 -13.36 -13.30
CA PHE A 58 16.47 -14.14 -12.38
C PHE A 58 17.22 -14.45 -11.08
N LYS A 59 16.54 -14.24 -9.96
CA LYS A 59 17.05 -14.61 -8.64
C LYS A 59 16.91 -16.11 -8.43
N ILE A 60 17.85 -16.68 -7.69
CA ILE A 60 17.79 -18.08 -7.29
C ILE A 60 16.81 -18.17 -6.12
N VAL A 61 15.65 -18.75 -6.40
CA VAL A 61 14.62 -19.08 -5.41
C VAL A 61 14.67 -20.59 -5.18
N ARG A 62 14.58 -21.02 -3.93
CA ARG A 62 14.61 -22.43 -3.52
C ARG A 62 13.27 -22.84 -2.95
N ASP A 63 12.93 -24.10 -3.16
CA ASP A 63 11.77 -24.74 -2.54
C ASP A 63 11.85 -24.61 -1.01
N GLY A 64 10.69 -24.39 -0.40
CA GLY A 64 10.58 -24.21 1.05
C GLY A 64 10.81 -22.78 1.55
N GLN A 65 11.34 -21.86 0.74
CA GLN A 65 11.43 -20.45 1.12
C GLN A 65 10.02 -19.87 1.36
N VAL A 66 9.89 -19.03 2.38
CA VAL A 66 8.62 -18.39 2.75
C VAL A 66 8.68 -16.92 2.40
N TYR A 67 7.65 -16.46 1.70
CA TYR A 67 7.48 -15.07 1.30
C TYR A 67 6.22 -14.49 1.92
N LYS A 68 6.32 -13.25 2.39
CA LYS A 68 5.18 -12.35 2.56
C LYS A 68 4.77 -11.85 1.17
N VAL A 69 3.58 -12.22 0.75
CA VAL A 69 2.96 -11.84 -0.51
C VAL A 69 2.03 -10.67 -0.25
N ARG A 70 2.13 -9.60 -1.05
CA ARG A 70 1.23 -8.44 -0.96
C ARG A 70 0.76 -8.04 -2.34
N MET A 71 -0.52 -7.71 -2.46
CA MET A 71 -1.13 -7.33 -3.74
C MET A 71 -2.27 -6.36 -3.53
N LEU A 72 -2.49 -5.48 -4.50
CA LEU A 72 -3.63 -4.58 -4.51
C LEU A 72 -4.84 -5.28 -5.15
N ARG A 73 -5.97 -5.30 -4.46
CA ARG A 73 -7.28 -5.74 -4.96
C ARG A 73 -8.26 -4.58 -4.78
N GLY A 74 -8.56 -3.87 -5.87
CA GLY A 74 -9.29 -2.59 -5.81
C GLY A 74 -8.50 -1.57 -4.99
N ASP A 75 -9.09 -1.06 -3.90
CA ASP A 75 -8.45 -0.10 -2.99
C ASP A 75 -7.82 -0.76 -1.74
N THR A 76 -7.85 -2.09 -1.65
CA THR A 76 -7.34 -2.85 -0.51
C THR A 76 -6.04 -3.55 -0.87
N VAL A 77 -5.04 -3.55 0.03
CA VAL A 77 -3.90 -4.47 -0.12
C VAL A 77 -4.16 -5.72 0.68
N VAL A 78 -4.14 -6.85 0.00
CA VAL A 78 -4.26 -8.16 0.63
C VAL A 78 -2.86 -8.72 0.87
N GLY A 79 -2.62 -9.22 2.07
CA GLY A 79 -1.37 -9.84 2.47
C GLY A 79 -1.57 -11.30 2.87
N PHE A 80 -0.61 -12.16 2.58
CA PHE A 80 -0.53 -13.51 3.14
C PHE A 80 0.89 -14.04 3.09
N GLU A 81 1.21 -15.05 3.89
CA GLU A 81 2.46 -15.78 3.75
C GLU A 81 2.27 -16.99 2.85
N ALA A 82 3.24 -17.24 1.96
CA ALA A 82 3.24 -18.38 1.08
C ALA A 82 4.62 -19.01 0.99
N ARG A 83 4.66 -20.34 1.09
CA ARG A 83 5.86 -21.14 0.84
C ARG A 83 6.04 -21.39 -0.66
N VAL A 84 7.27 -21.37 -1.15
CA VAL A 84 7.62 -21.85 -2.49
C VAL A 84 7.49 -23.37 -2.52
N LEU A 85 6.57 -23.85 -3.34
CA LEU A 85 6.34 -25.28 -3.60
C LEU A 85 7.30 -25.80 -4.68
N ALA A 86 7.56 -24.97 -5.70
CA ALA A 86 8.51 -25.27 -6.77
C ALA A 86 8.99 -23.97 -7.45
N ALA A 87 10.21 -23.99 -7.98
CA ALA A 87 10.76 -22.92 -8.82
C ALA A 87 11.21 -23.43 -10.22
N PRO A 88 10.30 -23.84 -11.12
CA PRO A 88 10.68 -24.36 -12.43
C PRO A 88 11.27 -23.28 -13.34
N VAL A 89 12.28 -23.67 -14.15
CA VAL A 89 12.93 -22.77 -15.12
C VAL A 89 12.44 -22.94 -16.56
N LYS A 90 11.64 -23.99 -16.82
CA LYS A 90 11.05 -24.29 -18.12
C LYS A 90 9.51 -24.26 -18.02
N PRO A 91 8.79 -23.84 -19.07
CA PRO A 91 9.29 -23.27 -20.33
C PRO A 91 9.89 -21.86 -20.18
N TYR A 92 9.70 -21.24 -19.02
CA TYR A 92 10.35 -20.00 -18.58
C TYR A 92 10.41 -20.00 -17.04
N PRO A 93 11.26 -19.18 -16.40
CA PRO A 93 11.35 -19.13 -14.94
C PRO A 93 10.09 -18.59 -14.26
N HIS A 94 9.49 -19.41 -13.40
CA HIS A 94 8.31 -19.08 -12.61
C HIS A 94 8.35 -19.78 -11.25
N LEU A 95 7.47 -19.35 -10.35
CA LEU A 95 7.34 -19.90 -9.01
C LEU A 95 5.93 -20.44 -8.82
N HIS A 96 5.82 -21.62 -8.22
CA HIS A 96 4.60 -22.12 -7.59
C HIS A 96 4.65 -21.79 -6.11
N LEU A 97 3.81 -20.85 -5.70
CA LEU A 97 3.59 -20.50 -4.31
C LEU A 97 2.42 -21.29 -3.75
N GLN A 98 2.50 -21.66 -2.47
CA GLN A 98 1.40 -22.30 -1.76
C GLN A 98 0.14 -21.43 -1.86
N TYR A 99 -0.98 -22.07 -2.21
CA TYR A 99 -2.26 -21.36 -2.23
C TYR A 99 -2.63 -20.93 -0.80
N PRO A 100 -3.03 -19.66 -0.58
CA PRO A 100 -3.36 -19.19 0.75
C PRO A 100 -4.55 -19.99 1.33
N GLN A 101 -4.39 -20.50 2.55
CA GLN A 101 -5.47 -21.14 3.30
C GLN A 101 -6.30 -20.13 4.10
N ALA A 102 -5.70 -18.97 4.41
CA ALA A 102 -6.34 -17.84 5.03
C ALA A 102 -5.75 -16.56 4.42
N PHE A 103 -6.60 -15.57 4.16
CA PHE A 103 -6.17 -14.25 3.73
C PHE A 103 -6.08 -13.34 4.96
N GLU A 104 -4.90 -12.79 5.24
CA GLU A 104 -4.82 -11.61 6.11
C GLU A 104 -5.22 -10.39 5.28
N GLN A 105 -6.53 -10.11 5.23
CA GLN A 105 -7.03 -8.87 4.67
C GLN A 105 -6.69 -7.73 5.62
N ILE A 106 -5.60 -7.03 5.33
CA ILE A 106 -5.34 -5.72 5.93
C ILE A 106 -6.08 -4.71 5.06
N VAL A 107 -7.26 -4.26 5.48
CA VAL A 107 -7.93 -3.12 4.86
C VAL A 107 -6.97 -1.93 4.98
N ILE A 108 -6.35 -1.52 3.87
CA ILE A 108 -5.28 -0.50 3.91
C ILE A 108 -5.83 0.91 4.12
N ARG A 109 -7.15 1.12 4.06
CA ARG A 109 -7.72 2.46 4.18
C ARG A 109 -9.02 2.41 4.96
N ASN A 110 -8.94 2.85 6.22
CA ASN A 110 -10.11 3.10 7.08
C ASN A 110 -10.92 4.33 6.62
N SER A 111 -10.49 5.01 5.54
CA SER A 111 -11.17 6.14 4.94
C SER A 111 -10.83 6.26 3.46
N THR A 112 -11.84 6.60 2.65
CA THR A 112 -11.69 6.92 1.23
C THR A 112 -10.74 8.11 1.07
N ARG A 113 -9.77 7.98 0.17
CA ARG A 113 -8.88 9.08 -0.23
C ARG A 113 -9.38 9.67 -1.53
N VAL A 114 -9.51 10.98 -1.57
CA VAL A 114 -9.86 11.73 -2.76
C VAL A 114 -8.62 12.46 -3.24
N ARG A 115 -8.29 12.31 -4.52
CA ARG A 115 -7.29 13.16 -5.16
C ARG A 115 -7.82 14.58 -5.13
N ALA A 116 -7.07 15.46 -4.48
CA ALA A 116 -7.44 16.85 -4.27
C ALA A 116 -6.38 17.75 -4.93
N GLU A 117 -6.75 18.98 -5.26
CA GLU A 117 -5.80 20.04 -5.63
C GLU A 117 -6.22 21.29 -4.86
N LEU A 118 -6.17 21.19 -3.52
CA LEU A 118 -6.65 22.23 -2.61
C LEU A 118 -5.49 23.10 -2.14
N PRO A 119 -5.51 24.42 -2.42
CA PRO A 119 -4.58 25.35 -1.81
C PRO A 119 -4.73 25.34 -0.28
N CYS A 120 -3.62 25.36 0.43
CA CYS A 120 -3.60 25.40 1.88
C CYS A 120 -2.46 26.28 2.40
N GLN A 121 -2.59 26.70 3.65
CA GLN A 121 -1.52 27.25 4.44
C GLN A 121 -1.04 26.19 5.42
N VAL A 122 0.28 26.03 5.54
CA VAL A 122 0.90 25.03 6.41
C VAL A 122 1.97 25.66 7.28
N ARG A 123 2.05 25.22 8.52
CA ARG A 123 3.04 25.67 9.49
C ARG A 123 3.51 24.50 10.33
N ASN A 124 4.80 24.40 10.57
CA ASN A 124 5.32 23.46 11.56
C ASN A 124 5.01 23.98 12.98
N THR A 125 4.42 23.14 13.83
CA THR A 125 3.97 23.56 15.17
C THR A 125 5.12 23.94 16.11
N ARG A 126 6.37 23.64 15.73
CA ARG A 126 7.58 24.15 16.42
C ARG A 126 7.77 25.66 16.30
N ARG A 127 7.12 26.30 15.31
CA ARG A 127 7.11 27.75 15.16
C ARG A 127 5.94 28.36 15.96
N PRO A 128 5.98 29.65 16.33
CA PRO A 128 4.81 30.33 16.89
C PRO A 128 3.63 30.37 15.90
N ASP A 129 2.40 30.34 16.41
CA ASP A 129 1.18 30.45 15.61
C ASP A 129 0.89 31.91 15.21
N VAL A 130 1.67 32.40 14.25
CA VAL A 130 1.55 33.75 13.68
C VAL A 130 1.57 33.67 12.16
N PRO A 131 0.88 34.57 11.45
CA PRO A 131 0.69 34.50 10.00
C PRO A 131 1.99 34.35 9.19
N GLU A 132 3.10 34.94 9.65
CA GLU A 132 4.38 34.94 8.95
C GLU A 132 5.05 33.56 8.93
N ASN A 133 4.65 32.65 9.82
CA ASN A 133 5.18 31.28 9.87
C ASN A 133 4.42 30.31 8.97
N PHE A 134 3.30 30.73 8.37
CA PHE A 134 2.55 29.91 7.43
C PHE A 134 3.15 30.02 6.02
N GLN A 135 3.28 28.87 5.38
CA GLN A 135 3.76 28.72 4.02
C GLN A 135 2.61 28.23 3.13
N ALA A 136 2.60 28.66 1.87
CA ALA A 136 1.63 28.17 0.90
C ALA A 136 2.00 26.76 0.43
N ALA A 137 1.07 25.82 0.51
CA ALA A 137 1.24 24.46 0.04
C ALA A 137 -0.03 23.97 -0.69
N CYS A 138 0.03 22.78 -1.29
CA CYS A 138 -1.13 22.16 -1.94
C CYS A 138 -1.40 20.78 -1.34
N ILE A 139 -2.65 20.52 -0.94
CA ILE A 139 -3.11 19.18 -0.58
C ILE A 139 -3.42 18.44 -1.88
N VAL A 140 -2.67 17.36 -2.14
CA VAL A 140 -2.78 16.55 -3.37
C VAL A 140 -3.57 15.25 -3.20
N ASP A 141 -3.77 14.82 -1.95
CA ASP A 141 -4.54 13.64 -1.55
C ASP A 141 -5.13 13.91 -0.16
N LEU A 142 -6.43 13.70 0.03
CA LEU A 142 -7.11 13.95 1.31
C LEU A 142 -7.97 12.75 1.69
N SER A 143 -7.98 12.40 2.98
CA SER A 143 -8.89 11.44 3.60
C SER A 143 -9.29 11.89 4.99
N GLU A 144 -10.26 11.19 5.59
CA GLU A 144 -10.67 11.40 6.97
C GLU A 144 -9.51 11.26 7.98
N THR A 145 -8.49 10.46 7.66
CA THR A 145 -7.40 10.13 8.60
C THR A 145 -6.06 10.78 8.26
N GLY A 146 -5.99 11.60 7.21
CA GLY A 146 -4.76 12.28 6.83
C GLY A 146 -4.77 12.87 5.44
N ALA A 147 -3.70 13.60 5.13
CA ALA A 147 -3.51 14.30 3.87
C ALA A 147 -2.08 14.11 3.34
N ARG A 148 -1.91 14.26 2.03
CA ARG A 148 -0.59 14.41 1.37
C ARG A 148 -0.44 15.84 0.89
N LEU A 149 0.69 16.44 1.23
CA LEU A 149 1.05 17.80 0.82
C LEU A 149 2.10 17.77 -0.29
N SER A 150 2.05 18.78 -1.16
CA SER A 150 3.09 19.11 -2.11
C SER A 150 3.65 20.50 -1.75
N HIS A 151 4.96 20.56 -1.55
CA HIS A 151 5.69 21.79 -1.24
C HIS A 151 7.10 21.71 -1.85
N PRO A 152 7.70 22.83 -2.31
CA PRO A 152 9.04 22.81 -2.91
C PRO A 152 10.17 22.45 -1.95
N GLU A 153 9.99 22.74 -0.65
CA GLU A 153 10.98 22.50 0.40
C GLU A 153 10.41 21.62 1.53
N PRO A 154 11.26 20.91 2.31
CA PRO A 154 10.81 20.16 3.47
C PRO A 154 10.09 21.05 4.50
N LEU A 155 8.90 20.63 4.94
CA LEU A 155 8.10 21.35 5.95
C LEU A 155 8.45 20.93 7.39
N GLY A 156 9.24 19.88 7.56
CA GLY A 156 9.65 19.30 8.83
C GLY A 156 10.22 17.90 8.67
N GLU A 157 10.57 17.28 9.79
CA GLU A 157 11.04 15.89 9.86
C GLU A 157 9.90 14.91 10.17
N VAL A 158 10.09 13.62 9.87
CA VAL A 158 9.13 12.57 10.25
C VAL A 158 8.90 12.61 11.77
N ALA A 159 7.64 12.43 12.17
CA ALA A 159 7.11 12.57 13.54
C ALA A 159 7.01 14.02 14.08
N GLU A 160 7.41 15.04 13.32
CA GLU A 160 7.05 16.42 13.65
C GLU A 160 5.59 16.73 13.31
N MET A 161 5.04 17.77 13.94
CA MET A 161 3.64 18.14 13.81
C MET A 161 3.49 19.36 12.89
N LEU A 162 2.53 19.28 11.96
CA LEU A 162 2.14 20.37 11.09
C LEU A 162 0.71 20.81 11.42
N GLN A 163 0.48 22.12 11.40
CA GLN A 163 -0.83 22.74 11.35
C GLN A 163 -1.15 23.10 9.89
N LEU A 164 -2.34 22.73 9.45
CA LEU A 164 -2.87 22.93 8.11
C LEU A 164 -4.13 23.77 8.19
N VAL A 165 -4.25 24.77 7.34
CA VAL A 165 -5.43 25.61 7.18
C VAL A 165 -5.83 25.62 5.72
N PHE A 166 -7.05 25.23 5.41
CA PHE A 166 -7.56 25.19 4.02
C PHE A 166 -9.08 25.36 4.02
N GLU A 167 -9.64 25.65 2.85
CA GLU A 167 -11.09 25.77 2.65
C GLU A 167 -11.62 24.56 1.88
N LEU A 168 -12.78 24.06 2.31
CA LEU A 168 -13.51 22.98 1.65
C LEU A 168 -14.94 23.45 1.37
N GLU A 169 -15.45 23.18 0.18
CA GLU A 169 -16.87 23.43 -0.10
C GLU A 169 -17.72 22.24 0.37
N VAL A 170 -18.53 22.46 1.41
CA VAL A 170 -19.46 21.48 1.96
C VAL A 170 -20.88 21.97 1.71
N LEU A 171 -21.67 21.20 0.95
CA LEU A 171 -23.07 21.53 0.64
C LEU A 171 -23.25 22.95 0.05
N GLY A 172 -22.29 23.42 -0.76
CA GLY A 172 -22.32 24.74 -1.37
C GLY A 172 -21.86 25.90 -0.47
N GLN A 173 -21.29 25.60 0.70
CA GLN A 173 -20.73 26.58 1.61
C GLN A 173 -19.23 26.34 1.79
N ALA A 174 -18.44 27.40 1.69
CA ALA A 174 -17.00 27.34 1.99
C ALA A 174 -16.80 27.27 3.50
N GLU A 175 -16.25 26.15 3.97
CA GLU A 175 -15.83 25.96 5.36
C GLU A 175 -14.31 25.97 5.46
N GLN A 176 -13.78 26.80 6.36
CA GLN A 176 -12.36 26.80 6.69
C GLN A 176 -12.07 25.73 7.74
N LEU A 177 -11.16 24.82 7.42
CA LEU A 177 -10.71 23.74 8.28
C LEU A 177 -9.30 24.02 8.78
N THR A 178 -9.10 23.87 10.08
CA THR A 178 -7.78 23.85 10.72
C THR A 178 -7.51 22.46 11.27
N LEU A 179 -6.50 21.79 10.73
CA LEU A 179 -6.12 20.44 11.13
C LEU A 179 -4.68 20.42 11.66
N VAL A 180 -4.39 19.49 12.57
CA VAL A 180 -3.04 19.24 13.05
C VAL A 180 -2.73 17.76 12.88
N GLY A 181 -1.55 17.43 12.35
CA GLY A 181 -1.15 16.05 12.10
C GLY A 181 0.37 15.86 12.10
N ASP A 182 0.80 14.63 12.33
CA ASP A 182 2.20 14.23 12.29
C ASP A 182 2.68 13.96 10.85
N ILE A 183 3.94 14.30 10.57
CA ILE A 183 4.59 13.92 9.32
C ILE A 183 4.92 12.43 9.37
N ARG A 184 4.18 11.62 8.59
CA ARG A 184 4.42 10.16 8.51
C ARG A 184 5.50 9.76 7.51
N SER A 185 5.72 10.57 6.48
CA SER A 185 6.70 10.35 5.42
C SER A 185 6.98 11.66 4.68
N VAL A 186 8.21 11.83 4.20
CA VAL A 186 8.65 12.94 3.34
C VAL A 186 9.09 12.43 1.98
#